data_AF-A0A920F6R7-F1
#
_entry.id   AF-A0A920F6R7-F1
#
_cell.length_a   1.000
_cell.length_b   1.000
_cell.length_c   1.000
_cell.angle_alpha   90.00
_cell.angle_beta   90.00
_cell.angle_gamma   90.00
#
_symmetry.space_group_name_H-M   'P 1'
#
loop_
_entity.id
_entity.type
_entity.pdbx_description
1 polymer ?
#
loop_
_entity_poly.entity_id
_entity_poly.type
_entity_poly.pdbx_seq_one_letter_code
_entity_poly.pdbx_strand_id
1 'polypeptide(L)'
;MPHAYLGATCTLVGAISFGLGTVWMKRKKWRNNPTVIAGWQLVLGSLPVIPFWFFLGEETNWNELTPDIWASFLFLILIANVLAYFAWFRVLSIFPASISGLGTLAVPIVGLLASYLILNEILGWHEIVASTFIVSALFFTLRQT
;
A
#
# COMPACT_ATOMS: atom_id res chain seq x y z
N MET A 1 -14.65 -3.17 -24.06
CA MET A 1 -13.49 -3.18 -23.13
C MET A 1 -12.49 -2.01 -23.32
N PRO A 2 -12.86 -0.77 -23.71
CA PRO A 2 -11.87 0.31 -23.90
C PRO A 2 -11.31 0.91 -22.60
N HIS A 3 -11.95 0.71 -21.45
CA HIS A 3 -11.50 1.27 -20.16
C HIS A 3 -10.46 0.41 -19.42
N ALA A 4 -10.24 -0.85 -19.84
CA ALA A 4 -9.31 -1.76 -19.16
C ALA A 4 -7.85 -1.27 -19.25
N TYR A 5 -7.45 -0.70 -20.39
CA TYR A 5 -6.09 -0.20 -20.61
C TYR A 5 -5.77 1.05 -19.76
N LEU A 6 -6.77 1.89 -19.47
CA LEU A 6 -6.60 3.06 -18.61
C LEU A 6 -6.26 2.62 -17.18
N GLY A 7 -7.04 1.70 -16.61
CA GLY A 7 -6.78 1.16 -15.26
C GLY A 7 -5.41 0.47 -15.16
N ALA A 8 -5.05 -0.33 -16.16
CA ALA A 8 -3.74 -0.97 -16.24
C ALA A 8 -2.59 0.06 -16.29
N THR A 9 -2.74 1.11 -17.11
CA THR A 9 -1.76 2.18 -17.24
C THR A 9 -1.60 2.95 -15.92
N CYS A 10 -2.71 3.32 -15.27
CA CYS A 10 -2.69 3.97 -13.95
C CYS A 10 -1.98 3.11 -12.90
N THR A 11 -2.24 1.80 -12.90
CA THR A 11 -1.59 0.85 -11.97
C THR A 11 -0.08 0.78 -12.21
N LEU A 12 0.35 0.71 -13.48
CA LEU A 12 1.77 0.70 -13.84
C LEU A 12 2.47 2.01 -13.45
N VAL A 13 1.86 3.15 -13.75
CA VAL A 13 2.39 4.46 -13.35
C VAL A 13 2.49 4.57 -11.83
N GLY A 14 1.50 4.06 -11.09
CA GLY A 14 1.52 3.97 -9.64
C GLY A 14 2.68 3.13 -9.12
N ALA A 15 2.87 1.93 -9.67
CA ALA A 15 3.97 1.03 -9.29
C ALA A 15 5.35 1.64 -9.57
N ILE A 16 5.54 2.27 -10.74
CA ILE A 16 6.78 2.97 -11.09
C ILE A 16 7.02 4.13 -10.13
N SER A 17 5.99 4.93 -9.83
CA SER A 17 6.08 6.07 -8.90
C SER A 17 6.46 5.62 -7.49
N PHE A 18 5.87 4.52 -7.01
CA PHE A 18 6.19 3.92 -5.71
C PHE A 18 7.65 3.43 -5.65
N GLY A 19 8.11 2.71 -6.67
CA GLY A 19 9.48 2.23 -6.77
C GLY A 19 10.50 3.38 -6.81
N LEU A 20 10.26 4.37 -7.66
CA LEU A 20 11.12 5.56 -7.75
C LEU A 20 11.14 6.36 -6.44
N GLY A 21 9.98 6.56 -5.81
CA GLY A 21 9.88 7.24 -4.52
C GLY A 21 10.67 6.53 -3.42
N THR A 22 10.60 5.19 -3.39
CA THR A 22 11.35 4.36 -2.44
C THR A 22 12.87 4.50 -2.63
N VAL A 23 13.35 4.41 -3.87
CA VAL A 23 14.77 4.58 -4.20
C VAL A 23 15.24 6.00 -3.89
N TRP A 24 14.43 7.01 -4.22
CA TRP A 24 14.76 8.41 -3.95
C TRP A 24 14.88 8.70 -2.45
N MET A 25 13.94 8.17 -1.65
CA MET A 25 13.97 8.29 -0.20
C MET A 25 15.27 7.76 0.39
N LYS A 26 15.81 6.68 -0.18
CA LYS A 26 17.07 6.08 0.25
C LYS A 26 18.32 6.79 -0.26
N ARG A 27 18.33 7.30 -1.49
CA ARG A 27 19.52 7.93 -2.08
C ARG A 27 19.80 9.31 -1.50
N LYS A 28 18.77 10.04 -1.10
CA LYS A 28 18.93 11.40 -0.58
C LYS A 28 19.20 11.37 0.92
N LYS A 29 20.22 12.11 1.37
CA LYS A 29 20.43 12.37 2.80
C LYS A 29 19.43 13.41 3.26
N TRP A 30 18.37 12.95 3.92
CA TRP A 30 17.36 13.84 4.48
C TRP A 30 17.80 14.36 5.85
N ARG A 31 17.68 15.67 6.06
CA ARG A 31 17.98 16.31 7.36
C ARG A 31 16.86 16.12 8.39
N ASN A 32 15.64 15.91 7.90
CA ASN A 32 14.45 15.79 8.72
C ASN A 32 14.19 14.32 9.09
N ASN A 33 13.48 14.10 10.20
CA ASN A 33 13.05 12.76 10.60
C ASN A 33 12.21 12.12 9.47
N PRO A 34 12.48 10.85 9.09
CA PRO A 34 11.70 10.12 8.08
C PRO A 34 10.18 10.19 8.26
N THR A 35 9.70 10.21 9.51
CA THR A 35 8.26 10.33 9.82
C THR A 35 7.68 11.69 9.41
N VAL A 36 8.44 12.77 9.54
CA VAL A 36 7.99 14.12 9.12
C VAL A 36 7.88 14.18 7.60
N ILE A 37 8.81 13.55 6.90
CA ILE A 37 8.80 13.47 5.43
C ILE A 37 7.61 12.65 4.96
N ALA A 38 7.33 11.52 5.63
CA ALA A 38 6.15 10.70 5.39
C ALA A 38 4.85 11.50 5.51
N GLY A 39 4.72 12.27 6.60
CA GLY A 39 3.55 13.11 6.83
C GLY A 39 3.34 14.11 5.70
N TRP A 40 4.38 14.81 5.28
CA TRP A 40 4.31 15.72 4.14
C TRP A 40 3.98 15.01 2.82
N GLN A 41 4.51 13.80 2.60
CA GLN A 41 4.19 13.03 1.40
C GLN A 41 2.72 12.60 1.36
N LEU A 42 2.14 12.21 2.49
CA LEU A 42 0.71 11.86 2.56
C LEU A 42 -0.18 13.08 2.33
N VAL A 43 0.13 14.22 2.95
CA VAL A 43 -0.62 15.46 2.74
C VAL A 43 -0.54 15.88 1.28
N LEU A 44 0.68 16.02 0.73
CA LEU A 44 0.85 16.44 -0.67
C LEU A 44 0.29 15.41 -1.65
N GLY A 45 0.36 14.11 -1.34
CA GLY A 45 -0.21 13.04 -2.16
C GLY A 45 -1.73 12.99 -2.16
N SER A 46 -2.37 13.46 -1.09
CA SER A 46 -3.83 13.56 -0.98
C SER A 46 -4.41 14.79 -1.68
N LEU A 47 -3.64 15.87 -1.83
CA LEU A 47 -4.12 17.12 -2.44
C LEU A 47 -4.68 16.93 -3.86
N PRO A 48 -4.02 16.19 -4.78
CA PRO A 48 -4.58 15.92 -6.11
C PRO A 48 -5.85 15.08 -6.09
N VAL A 49 -6.08 14.27 -5.05
CA VAL A 49 -7.26 13.40 -4.96
C VAL A 49 -8.54 14.23 -4.81
N ILE A 50 -8.48 15.41 -4.16
CA ILE A 50 -9.62 16.30 -3.94
C ILE A 50 -10.26 16.75 -5.27
N PRO A 51 -9.54 17.35 -6.23
CA PRO A 51 -10.13 17.70 -7.52
C PRO A 51 -10.56 16.47 -8.32
N PHE A 52 -9.84 15.34 -8.24
CA PHE A 52 -10.30 14.10 -8.89
C PHE A 52 -11.64 13.63 -8.35
N TRP A 53 -11.83 13.64 -7.03
CA TRP A 53 -13.11 13.34 -6.40
C TRP A 53 -14.19 14.34 -6.83
N PHE A 54 -13.88 15.64 -6.88
CA PHE A 54 -14.84 16.66 -7.28
C PHE A 54 -15.28 16.57 -8.75
N PHE A 55 -14.37 16.24 -9.67
CA PHE A 55 -14.67 16.22 -11.12
C PHE A 55 -15.04 14.84 -11.68
N LEU A 56 -14.54 13.75 -11.09
CA LEU A 56 -14.75 12.37 -11.58
C LEU A 56 -15.51 11.49 -10.59
N GLY A 57 -15.69 11.92 -9.34
CA GLY A 57 -16.40 11.16 -8.32
C GLY A 57 -17.91 11.19 -8.53
N GLU A 58 -18.61 10.19 -7.98
CA GLU A 58 -20.06 10.19 -7.87
C GLU A 58 -20.50 11.13 -6.73
N GLU A 59 -21.73 11.64 -6.82
CA GLU A 59 -22.30 12.48 -5.76
C GLU A 59 -22.27 11.75 -4.42
N THR A 60 -21.57 12.34 -3.44
CA THR A 60 -21.48 11.75 -2.11
C THR A 60 -22.76 12.04 -1.33
N ASN A 61 -23.57 11.01 -1.08
CA ASN A 61 -24.74 11.14 -0.24
C ASN A 61 -24.35 11.13 1.25
N TRP A 62 -24.15 12.33 1.80
CA TRP A 62 -23.76 12.52 3.20
C TRP A 62 -24.77 11.95 4.20
N ASN A 63 -26.02 11.75 3.81
CA ASN A 63 -27.07 11.20 4.67
C ASN A 63 -26.99 9.67 4.83
N GLU A 64 -26.26 8.98 3.95
CA GLU A 64 -26.07 7.52 4.01
C GLU A 64 -24.85 7.11 4.84
N LEU A 65 -24.09 8.08 5.37
CA LEU A 65 -22.90 7.83 6.17
C LEU A 65 -23.27 7.31 7.57
N THR A 66 -23.39 5.99 7.69
CA THR A 66 -23.60 5.30 8.96
C THR A 66 -22.35 5.35 9.85
N PRO A 67 -22.47 5.11 11.17
CA PRO A 67 -21.32 5.02 12.07
C PRO A 67 -20.27 3.98 11.63
N ASP A 68 -20.69 2.89 10.98
CA ASP A 68 -19.78 1.85 10.48
C ASP A 68 -18.91 2.35 9.32
N ILE A 69 -19.46 3.20 8.46
CA ILE A 69 -18.69 3.85 7.38
C ILE A 69 -17.65 4.79 7.98
N TRP A 70 -18.02 5.57 8.99
CA TRP A 70 -17.08 6.43 9.70
C TRP A 70 -15.99 5.64 10.43
N ALA A 71 -16.34 4.53 11.06
CA ALA A 71 -15.37 3.64 11.71
C ALA A 71 -14.39 3.04 10.68
N SER A 72 -14.89 2.62 9.52
CA SER A 72 -14.09 2.11 8.41
C SER A 72 -13.14 3.18 7.86
N PHE A 73 -13.63 4.41 7.72
CA PHE A 73 -12.82 5.54 7.28
C PHE A 73 -11.72 5.88 8.29
N LEU A 74 -12.04 5.87 9.58
CA LEU A 74 -11.07 6.11 10.65
C LEU A 74 -10.00 5.00 10.70
N PHE A 75 -10.41 3.74 10.50
CA PHE A 75 -9.48 2.61 10.38
C PHE A 75 -8.52 2.81 9.19
N LEU A 76 -9.03 3.21 8.02
CA LEU A 76 -8.20 3.49 6.85
C LEU A 76 -7.21 4.62 7.10
N ILE A 77 -7.62 5.69 7.78
CA ILE A 77 -6.73 6.81 8.10
C ILE A 77 -5.68 6.38 9.11
N LEU A 78 -6.08 5.86 10.27
CA LEU A 78 -5.18 5.64 11.39
C LEU A 78 -4.30 4.41 11.22
N ILE A 79 -4.89 3.29 10.80
CA ILE A 79 -4.18 2.00 10.73
C ILE A 79 -3.56 1.82 9.35
N ALA A 80 -4.37 1.89 8.30
CA ALA A 80 -3.91 1.60 6.94
C ALA A 80 -2.99 2.69 6.36
N ASN A 81 -3.10 3.94 6.84
CA ASN A 81 -2.22 5.02 6.42
C ASN A 81 -1.22 5.41 7.51
N VAL A 82 -1.65 6.06 8.59
CA VAL A 82 -0.71 6.66 9.57
C VAL A 82 0.25 5.62 10.15
N LEU A 83 -0.27 4.53 10.71
CA LEU A 83 0.56 3.49 11.33
C LEU A 83 1.40 2.73 10.28
N ALA A 84 0.78 2.34 9.17
CA ALA A 84 1.46 1.59 8.10
C ALA A 84 2.61 2.39 7.49
N TYR A 85 2.40 3.65 7.11
CA TYR A 85 3.46 4.49 6.56
C TYR A 85 4.53 4.82 7.60
N PHE A 86 4.16 5.05 8.85
CA PHE A 86 5.12 5.22 9.92
C PHE A 86 6.06 4.01 10.05
N ALA A 87 5.52 2.80 10.04
CA ALA A 87 6.30 1.57 10.06
C ALA A 87 7.15 1.43 8.80
N TRP A 88 6.57 1.67 7.62
CA TRP A 88 7.25 1.61 6.33
C TRP A 88 8.47 2.53 6.26
N PHE A 89 8.34 3.79 6.66
CA PHE A 89 9.47 4.73 6.63
C PHE A 89 10.55 4.41 7.66
N ARG A 90 10.20 3.78 8.79
CA ARG A 90 11.19 3.22 9.72
C ARG A 90 11.95 2.06 9.11
N VAL A 91 11.24 1.08 8.50
CA VAL A 91 11.86 -0.03 7.77
C VAL A 91 12.78 0.51 6.68
N LEU A 92 12.30 1.46 5.88
CA LEU A 92 13.08 2.18 4.88
C LEU A 92 14.20 3.02 5.45
N SER A 93 14.24 3.34 6.74
CA SER A 93 15.41 4.02 7.33
C SER A 93 16.49 3.01 7.73
N ILE A 94 16.10 1.81 8.17
CA ILE A 94 16.97 0.78 8.76
C ILE A 94 17.54 -0.16 7.70
N PHE A 95 16.70 -0.67 6.79
CA PHE A 95 17.08 -1.71 5.82
C PHE A 95 17.44 -1.13 4.45
N PRO A 96 18.30 -1.78 3.64
CA PRO A 96 18.50 -1.43 2.25
C PRO A 96 17.19 -1.42 1.44
N ALA A 97 17.14 -0.65 0.36
CA ALA A 97 15.97 -0.57 -0.52
C ALA A 97 15.58 -1.94 -1.10
N SER A 98 16.57 -2.77 -1.44
CA SER A 98 16.35 -4.12 -1.98
C SER A 98 15.60 -5.02 -0.98
N ILE A 99 16.09 -5.10 0.26
CA ILE A 99 15.47 -5.92 1.32
C ILE A 99 14.06 -5.39 1.66
N SER A 100 13.90 -4.07 1.76
CA SER A 100 12.60 -3.44 2.05
C SER A 100 11.58 -3.72 0.94
N GLY A 101 12.03 -3.68 -0.33
CA GLY A 101 11.22 -4.00 -1.50
C GLY A 101 10.85 -5.48 -1.56
N LEU A 102 11.76 -6.40 -1.24
CA LEU A 102 11.43 -7.82 -1.13
C LEU A 102 10.36 -8.06 -0.06
N GLY A 103 10.44 -7.37 1.08
CA GLY A 103 9.45 -7.47 2.14
C GLY A 103 8.01 -7.16 1.69
N THR A 104 7.81 -6.33 0.65
CA THR A 104 6.45 -6.04 0.15
C THR A 104 5.82 -7.22 -0.59
N LEU A 105 6.61 -8.20 -1.04
CA LEU A 105 6.08 -9.43 -1.64
C LEU A 105 5.30 -10.27 -0.63
N ALA A 106 5.49 -10.06 0.68
CA ALA A 106 4.70 -10.71 1.71
C ALA A 106 3.28 -10.12 1.87
N VAL A 107 3.01 -8.93 1.34
CA VAL A 107 1.72 -8.22 1.51
C VAL A 107 0.52 -9.06 1.04
N PRO A 108 0.54 -9.74 -0.13
CA PRO A 108 -0.57 -10.59 -0.55
C PRO A 108 -0.86 -11.75 0.41
N ILE A 109 0.17 -12.32 1.06
CA ILE A 109 0.00 -13.39 2.05
C ILE A 109 -0.72 -12.84 3.29
N VAL A 110 -0.30 -11.66 3.77
CA VAL A 110 -0.95 -11.00 4.90
C VAL A 110 -2.40 -10.67 4.57
N GLY A 111 -2.67 -10.18 3.35
CA GLY A 111 -4.02 -9.93 2.86
C GLY A 111 -4.87 -11.20 2.82
N LEU A 112 -4.32 -12.30 2.31
CA LEU A 112 -5.00 -13.59 2.25
C LEU A 112 -5.37 -14.13 3.64
N LEU A 113 -4.42 -14.04 4.58
CA LEU A 113 -4.64 -14.46 5.97
C LEU A 113 -5.68 -13.57 6.66
N ALA A 114 -5.64 -12.25 6.42
CA ALA A 114 -6.64 -11.32 6.95
C ALA A 114 -8.04 -11.61 6.38
N SER A 115 -8.15 -11.88 5.08
CA SER A 115 -9.39 -12.34 4.43
C SER A 115 -9.96 -13.59 5.10
N TYR A 116 -9.14 -14.61 5.31
CA TYR A 116 -9.56 -15.84 5.98
C TYR A 116 -9.99 -15.60 7.43
N LEU A 117 -9.20 -14.85 8.21
CA LEU A 117 -9.42 -14.68 9.65
C LEU A 117 -10.52 -13.68 10.00
N ILE A 118 -10.64 -12.58 9.24
CA ILE A 118 -11.55 -11.48 9.54
C ILE A 118 -12.85 -11.61 8.75
N LEU A 119 -12.77 -11.96 7.46
CA LEU A 119 -13.94 -12.08 6.58
C LEU A 119 -14.49 -13.51 6.51
N ASN A 120 -13.80 -14.49 7.11
CA ASN A 120 -14.16 -15.92 7.05
C ASN A 120 -14.26 -16.46 5.60
N GLU A 121 -13.46 -15.90 4.67
CA GLU A 121 -13.42 -16.35 3.29
C GLU A 121 -12.75 -17.73 3.17
N ILE A 122 -13.29 -18.61 2.33
CA ILE A 122 -12.70 -19.94 2.12
C ILE A 122 -11.51 -19.80 1.16
N LEU A 123 -10.34 -20.23 1.61
CA LEU A 123 -9.14 -20.25 0.80
C LEU A 123 -9.20 -21.40 -0.20
N GLY A 124 -9.24 -21.05 -1.49
CA GLY A 124 -9.17 -22.02 -2.57
C GLY A 124 -7.75 -22.56 -2.80
N TRP A 125 -7.66 -23.55 -3.68
CA TRP A 125 -6.39 -24.16 -4.03
C TRP A 125 -5.42 -23.20 -4.73
N HIS A 126 -5.94 -22.29 -5.55
CA HIS A 126 -5.12 -21.32 -6.30
C HIS A 126 -4.39 -20.35 -5.36
N GLU A 127 -5.08 -19.90 -4.31
CA GLU A 127 -4.56 -18.99 -3.29
C GLU A 127 -3.42 -19.64 -2.49
N ILE A 128 -3.58 -20.93 -2.14
CA ILE A 128 -2.57 -21.71 -1.43
C ILE A 128 -1.31 -21.90 -2.29
N VAL A 129 -1.49 -22.27 -3.56
CA VAL A 129 -0.36 -22.45 -4.49
C VAL A 129 0.37 -21.14 -4.73
N ALA A 130 -0.35 -20.04 -4.97
CA ALA A 130 0.24 -18.72 -5.15
C ALA A 130 1.04 -18.28 -3.91
N SER A 131 0.46 -18.46 -2.72
CA SER A 131 1.15 -18.14 -1.45
C SER A 131 2.42 -18.96 -1.25
N THR A 132 2.39 -20.25 -1.62
CA THR A 132 3.55 -21.13 -1.53
C THR A 132 4.70 -20.65 -2.43
N PHE A 133 4.39 -20.20 -3.66
CA PHE A 133 5.39 -19.63 -4.55
C PHE A 133 5.97 -18.32 -4.02
N ILE A 134 5.16 -17.44 -3.44
CA ILE A 134 5.64 -16.19 -2.83
C ILE A 134 6.59 -16.49 -1.66
N VAL A 135 6.21 -17.39 -0.74
CA VAL A 135 7.06 -17.78 0.40
C VAL A 135 8.37 -18.38 -0.08
N SER A 136 8.31 -19.26 -1.07
CA SER A 136 9.50 -19.90 -1.63
C SER A 136 10.44 -18.87 -2.25
N ALA A 137 9.91 -17.95 -3.06
CA ALA A 137 10.69 -16.88 -3.67
C ALA A 137 11.37 -16.01 -2.61
N LEU A 138 10.62 -15.55 -1.59
CA LEU A 138 11.16 -14.78 -0.48
C LEU A 138 12.29 -15.52 0.24
N PHE A 139 12.09 -16.80 0.55
CA PHE A 139 13.08 -17.62 1.24
C PHE A 139 14.39 -17.73 0.44
N PHE A 140 14.29 -18.00 -0.87
CA PHE A 140 15.47 -18.12 -1.73
C PHE A 140 16.18 -16.78 -1.92
N THR A 141 15.44 -15.69 -2.12
CA THR A 141 16.05 -14.38 -2.36
C THR A 141 16.70 -13.81 -1.09
N LEU A 142 16.04 -13.90 0.06
CA LEU A 142 16.59 -13.39 1.32
C LEU A 142 17.80 -14.18 1.82
N ARG A 143 17.92 -15.46 1.45
CA ARG A 143 19.13 -16.26 1.73
C ARG A 143 20.37 -15.80 0.96
N GLN A 144 20.19 -15.11 -0.17
CA GLN A 144 21.29 -14.68 -1.04
C GLN A 144 21.83 -13.29 -0.71
N THR A 145 21.11 -12.52 0.12
CA THR A 145 21.46 -11.15 0.54
C THR A 145 22.07 -11.12 1.93
#